data_AF-A0A2E0V1J2-F1
#
_entry.id   AF-A0A2E0V1J2-F1
#
_cell.length_a   1.000
_cell.length_b   1.000
_cell.length_c   1.000
_cell.angle_alpha   90.00
_cell.angle_beta   90.00
_cell.angle_gamma   90.00
#
_symmetry.space_group_name_H-M   'P 1'
#
loop_
_entity.id
_entity.type
_entity.pdbx_description
1 polymer ?
#
loop_
_entity_poly.entity_id
_entity_poly.type
_entity_poly.pdbx_seq_one_letter_code
_entity_poly.pdbx_strand_id
1 'polypeptide(L)'
;MFGKRFSWFAVALLVILSMVLTACGGAAPTAAPETPAEQPGEEMPAEKQQVEVFSWWTGGGEAAGLEAMIKVFNEKYPDIEFINAAVAGGAGTNARAVLATRLQAGDAPDSWQG
;
A
#
# COMPACT_ATOMS: atom_id res chain seq x y z
N MET A 1 33.72 -5.06 -45.07
CA MET A 1 33.44 -4.81 -43.63
C MET A 1 32.15 -4.02 -43.36
N PHE A 2 31.29 -3.76 -44.36
CA PHE A 2 30.06 -2.95 -44.21
C PHE A 2 28.78 -3.74 -43.81
N GLY A 3 28.74 -5.06 -43.97
CA GLY A 3 27.51 -5.86 -43.75
C GLY A 3 27.13 -6.12 -42.29
N LYS A 4 28.10 -6.22 -41.37
CA LYS A 4 27.84 -6.49 -39.94
C LYS A 4 27.16 -5.31 -39.23
N ARG A 5 27.46 -4.09 -39.64
CA ARG A 5 26.90 -2.85 -39.07
C ARG A 5 25.45 -2.69 -39.50
N PHE A 6 25.16 -2.94 -40.78
CA PHE A 6 23.81 -2.91 -41.35
C PHE A 6 22.90 -4.00 -40.76
N SER A 7 23.45 -5.21 -40.53
CA SER A 7 22.73 -6.30 -39.86
C SER A 7 22.40 -5.98 -38.39
N TRP A 8 23.28 -5.28 -37.66
CA TRP A 8 22.99 -4.83 -36.29
C TRP A 8 21.92 -3.72 -36.24
N PHE A 9 21.94 -2.77 -37.19
CA PHE A 9 20.89 -1.76 -37.29
C PHE A 9 19.53 -2.37 -37.66
N ALA A 10 19.50 -3.36 -38.54
CA ALA A 10 18.27 -4.07 -38.91
C ALA A 10 17.67 -4.85 -37.73
N VAL A 11 18.51 -5.51 -36.91
CA VAL A 11 18.06 -6.23 -35.71
C VAL A 11 17.56 -5.26 -34.63
N ALA A 12 18.25 -4.14 -34.40
CA ALA A 12 17.80 -3.13 -33.44
C ALA A 12 16.46 -2.50 -33.84
N LEU A 13 16.24 -2.26 -35.14
CA LEU A 13 14.99 -1.69 -35.65
C LEU A 13 13.82 -2.68 -35.53
N LEU A 14 14.08 -3.98 -35.66
CA LEU A 14 13.07 -5.04 -35.51
C LEU A 14 12.65 -5.24 -34.04
N VAL A 15 13.56 -5.06 -33.08
CA VAL A 15 13.28 -5.11 -31.64
C VAL A 15 12.48 -3.88 -31.17
N ILE A 16 12.74 -2.70 -31.72
CA ILE A 16 11.97 -1.49 -31.37
C ILE A 16 10.55 -1.58 -31.95
N LEU A 17 10.39 -2.13 -33.16
CA LEU A 17 9.08 -2.28 -33.80
C LEU A 17 8.16 -3.26 -33.06
N SER A 18 8.71 -4.29 -32.40
CA SER A 18 7.90 -5.26 -31.66
C SER A 18 7.32 -4.70 -30.35
N MET A 19 7.90 -3.65 -29.77
CA MET A 19 7.38 -3.01 -28.55
C MET A 19 6.15 -2.10 -28.82
N VAL A 20 5.89 -1.72 -30.06
CA VAL A 20 4.80 -0.79 -30.41
C VAL A 20 3.45 -1.51 -30.63
N LEU A 21 3.46 -2.84 -30.87
CA LEU A 21 2.23 -3.58 -31.23
C LEU A 21 1.42 -4.12 -30.04
N THR A 22 1.89 -3.97 -28.79
CA THR A 22 1.16 -4.43 -27.59
C THR A 22 0.26 -3.34 -26.95
N ALA A 23 0.16 -2.17 -27.55
CA ALA A 23 -0.61 -1.05 -26.99
C ALA A 23 -2.11 -1.01 -27.35
N CYS A 24 -2.64 -2.01 -28.08
CA CYS A 24 -4.07 -2.09 -28.39
C CYS A 24 -4.62 -3.51 -28.18
N GLY A 25 -4.80 -3.88 -26.91
CA GLY A 25 -5.50 -5.07 -26.48
C GLY A 25 -6.74 -4.71 -25.65
N GLY A 26 -7.86 -4.47 -26.33
CA GLY A 26 -9.22 -4.73 -25.81
C GLY A 26 -9.80 -3.77 -24.77
N ALA A 27 -10.32 -2.62 -25.22
CA ALA A 27 -11.42 -1.95 -24.51
C ALA A 27 -12.76 -2.47 -25.08
N ALA A 28 -13.36 -3.45 -24.40
CA ALA A 28 -14.77 -3.77 -24.60
C ALA A 28 -15.64 -2.73 -23.87
N PRO A 29 -16.79 -2.32 -24.40
CA PRO A 29 -17.70 -1.44 -23.69
C PRO A 29 -18.41 -2.26 -22.60
N THR A 30 -17.85 -2.24 -21.39
CA THR A 30 -18.58 -2.73 -20.22
C THR A 30 -19.74 -1.77 -19.97
N ALA A 31 -20.95 -2.31 -20.13
CA ALA A 31 -22.20 -1.67 -19.78
C ALA A 31 -22.13 -1.10 -18.34
N ALA A 32 -22.87 -0.02 -18.12
CA ALA A 32 -22.98 0.67 -16.84
C ALA A 32 -23.14 -0.32 -15.67
N PRO A 33 -22.50 -0.08 -14.50
CA PRO A 33 -22.80 -0.86 -13.33
C PRO A 33 -24.25 -0.60 -12.94
N GLU A 34 -25.10 -1.60 -13.12
CA GLU A 34 -26.41 -1.66 -12.50
C GLU A 34 -26.17 -1.75 -11.00
N THR A 35 -26.71 -0.79 -10.25
CA THR A 35 -26.69 -0.75 -8.78
C THR A 35 -27.13 -2.10 -8.23
N PRO A 36 -26.24 -2.90 -7.59
CA PRO A 36 -26.69 -4.10 -6.92
C PRO A 36 -27.63 -3.70 -5.79
N ALA A 37 -28.83 -4.28 -5.80
CA ALA A 37 -29.80 -4.14 -4.73
C ALA A 37 -29.15 -4.54 -3.40
N GLU A 38 -29.32 -3.68 -2.41
CA GLU A 38 -28.87 -3.85 -1.03
C GLU A 38 -29.52 -5.10 -0.44
N GLN A 39 -28.75 -6.19 -0.34
CA GLN A 39 -29.12 -7.35 0.47
C GLN A 39 -28.92 -6.96 1.95
N PRO A 40 -29.87 -7.26 2.85
CA PRO A 40 -29.66 -7.09 4.28
C PRO A 40 -28.45 -7.91 4.69
N GLY A 41 -27.36 -7.22 5.03
CA GLY A 41 -26.13 -7.85 5.50
C GLY A 41 -26.41 -8.61 6.79
N GLU A 42 -26.01 -9.88 6.82
CA GLU A 42 -25.94 -10.65 8.05
C GLU A 42 -25.04 -9.88 9.04
N GLU A 43 -25.62 -9.50 10.18
CA GLU A 43 -24.85 -8.93 11.30
C GLU A 43 -23.88 -10.00 11.80
N MET A 44 -22.68 -9.99 11.24
CA MET A 44 -21.53 -10.61 11.88
C MET A 44 -21.36 -9.97 13.25
N PRO A 45 -21.03 -10.75 14.30
CA PRO A 45 -20.77 -10.18 15.62
C PRO A 45 -19.73 -9.07 15.44
N ALA A 46 -20.06 -7.88 15.94
CA ALA A 46 -19.17 -6.74 15.85
C ALA A 46 -17.87 -7.08 16.58
N GLU A 47 -16.86 -7.52 15.82
CA GLU A 47 -15.48 -7.52 16.29
C GLU A 47 -15.16 -6.09 16.69
N LYS A 48 -14.49 -5.91 17.83
CA LYS A 48 -14.09 -4.57 18.28
C LYS A 48 -13.32 -3.92 17.14
N GLN A 49 -13.82 -2.79 16.66
CA GLN A 49 -13.14 -2.08 15.60
C GLN A 49 -11.79 -1.60 16.13
N GLN A 50 -10.73 -1.83 15.37
CA GLN A 50 -9.37 -1.50 15.75
C GLN A 50 -8.64 -0.92 14.55
N VAL A 51 -7.70 -0.01 14.82
CA VAL A 51 -6.78 0.53 13.83
C VAL A 51 -5.36 0.45 14.36
N GLU A 52 -4.52 -0.31 13.68
CA GLU A 52 -3.09 -0.39 13.95
C GLU A 52 -2.31 0.63 13.16
N VAL A 53 -1.56 1.47 13.87
CA VAL A 53 -0.65 2.46 13.27
C VAL A 53 0.79 2.13 13.65
N PHE A 54 1.57 1.80 12.62
CA PHE A 54 2.98 1.48 12.73
C PHE A 54 3.85 2.71 12.49
N SER A 55 4.75 3.03 13.43
CA SER A 55 5.63 4.21 13.34
C SER A 55 6.99 3.94 13.96
N TRP A 56 7.88 4.94 13.92
CA TRP A 56 9.11 4.93 14.73
C TRP A 56 9.18 6.11 15.73
N TRP A 57 8.04 6.76 15.98
CA TRP A 57 7.91 7.90 16.89
C TRP A 57 7.93 7.46 18.34
N THR A 58 9.14 7.23 18.84
CA THR A 58 9.40 6.73 20.19
C THR A 58 10.22 7.71 21.03
N GLY A 59 10.80 8.74 20.41
CA GLY A 59 11.66 9.71 21.09
C GLY A 59 10.92 10.97 21.50
N GLY A 60 11.10 11.40 22.76
CA GLY A 60 10.78 12.75 23.25
C GLY A 60 9.49 13.36 22.69
N GLY A 61 9.64 14.41 21.87
CA GLY A 61 8.52 15.15 21.28
C GLY A 61 7.72 14.38 20.22
N GLU A 62 8.32 13.40 19.54
CA GLU A 62 7.62 12.54 18.59
C GLU A 62 6.61 11.65 19.31
N ALA A 63 7.04 11.01 20.41
CA ALA A 63 6.16 10.20 21.25
C ALA A 63 5.04 11.05 21.88
N ALA A 64 5.36 12.25 22.36
CA ALA A 64 4.36 13.17 22.90
C ALA A 64 3.34 13.62 21.84
N GLY A 65 3.79 13.88 20.61
CA GLY A 65 2.91 14.20 19.49
C GLY A 65 2.01 13.03 19.11
N LEU A 66 2.56 11.82 19.05
CA LEU A 66 1.79 10.60 18.79
C LEU A 66 0.71 10.39 19.85
N GLU A 67 1.06 10.51 21.13
CA GLU A 67 0.10 10.38 22.24
C GLU A 67 -1.02 11.42 22.15
N ALA A 68 -0.70 12.67 21.80
CA ALA A 68 -1.70 13.70 21.58
C ALA A 68 -2.64 13.36 20.40
N MET A 69 -2.12 12.78 19.32
CA MET A 69 -2.92 12.30 18.20
C MET A 69 -3.83 11.14 18.60
N ILE A 70 -3.32 10.17 19.35
CA ILE A 70 -4.08 9.02 19.87
C ILE A 70 -5.23 9.52 20.75
N LYS A 71 -4.97 10.48 21.64
CA LYS A 71 -6.00 11.09 22.47
C LYS A 71 -7.12 11.71 21.63
N VAL A 72 -6.78 12.52 20.63
CA VAL A 72 -7.77 13.12 19.73
C VAL A 72 -8.52 12.07 18.91
N PHE A 73 -7.84 11.00 18.50
CA PHE A 73 -8.47 9.88 17.80
C PHE A 73 -9.51 9.21 18.69
N ASN A 74 -9.16 8.83 19.91
CA ASN A 74 -10.05 8.18 20.86
C ASN A 74 -11.25 9.07 21.26
N GLU A 75 -11.06 10.39 21.31
CA GLU A 75 -12.16 11.34 21.52
C GLU A 75 -13.14 11.39 20.33
N LYS A 76 -12.66 11.23 19.11
CA LYS A 76 -13.48 11.29 17.88
C LYS A 76 -14.08 9.95 17.47
N TYR A 77 -13.39 8.86 17.78
CA TYR A 77 -13.72 7.50 17.36
C TYR A 77 -13.67 6.57 18.59
N PRO A 78 -14.55 6.77 19.59
CA PRO A 78 -14.50 6.03 20.85
C PRO A 78 -14.76 4.52 20.70
N ASP A 79 -15.40 4.13 19.61
CA ASP A 79 -15.73 2.73 19.30
C ASP A 79 -14.60 2.00 18.56
N ILE A 80 -13.51 2.71 18.19
CA ILE A 80 -12.36 2.16 17.49
C ILE A 80 -11.14 2.19 18.40
N GLU A 81 -10.55 1.02 18.69
CA GLU A 81 -9.31 0.89 19.45
C GLU A 81 -8.10 1.31 18.59
N PHE A 82 -7.32 2.28 19.06
CA PHE A 82 -6.06 2.64 18.44
C PHE A 82 -4.93 1.74 18.96
N ILE A 83 -4.33 0.94 18.07
CA ILE A 83 -3.18 0.10 18.37
C ILE A 83 -1.89 0.83 17.94
N ASN A 84 -1.11 1.28 18.92
CA ASN A 84 0.18 1.93 18.69
C ASN A 84 1.29 0.88 18.51
N ALA A 85 1.70 0.63 17.26
CA ALA A 85 2.75 -0.31 16.91
C ALA A 85 4.10 0.40 16.64
N ALA A 86 4.47 1.38 17.46
CA ALA A 86 5.73 2.11 17.32
C ALA A 86 6.97 1.24 17.62
N VAL A 87 7.93 1.21 16.69
CA VAL A 87 9.21 0.50 16.85
C VAL A 87 10.33 1.50 17.11
N ALA A 88 11.03 1.33 18.22
CA ALA A 88 12.16 2.19 18.57
C ALA A 88 13.34 2.04 17.59
N GLY A 89 13.93 3.17 17.21
CA GLY A 89 15.08 3.23 16.31
C GLY A 89 15.05 4.50 15.48
N GLY A 90 16.02 5.38 15.69
CA GLY A 90 16.09 6.68 15.01
C GLY A 90 16.02 6.55 13.50
N ALA A 91 15.32 7.51 12.86
CA ALA A 91 15.08 7.55 11.43
C ALA A 91 14.44 6.27 10.83
N GLY A 92 13.76 5.44 11.65
CA GLY A 92 12.99 4.29 11.18
C GLY A 92 13.83 3.11 10.67
N THR A 93 15.12 3.01 11.00
CA THR A 93 15.98 1.89 10.53
C THR A 93 15.43 0.54 10.97
N ASN A 94 15.08 0.40 12.24
CA ASN A 94 14.50 -0.84 12.78
C ASN A 94 13.07 -1.05 12.28
N ALA A 95 12.26 0.02 12.31
CA ALA A 95 10.88 0.01 11.86
C ALA A 95 10.75 -0.50 10.41
N ARG A 96 11.61 -0.05 9.49
CA ARG A 96 11.60 -0.50 8.09
C ARG A 96 11.94 -1.98 7.93
N ALA A 97 12.88 -2.50 8.73
CA ALA A 97 13.18 -3.93 8.72
C ALA A 97 11.99 -4.76 9.23
N VAL A 98 11.37 -4.35 10.35
CA VAL A 98 10.18 -5.02 10.90
C VAL A 98 9.00 -4.96 9.92
N LEU A 99 8.73 -3.78 9.34
CA LEU A 99 7.68 -3.60 8.35
C LEU A 99 7.90 -4.49 7.13
N ALA A 100 9.13 -4.56 6.60
CA ALA A 100 9.43 -5.43 5.46
C ALA A 100 9.13 -6.91 5.77
N THR A 101 9.49 -7.39 6.96
CA THR A 101 9.17 -8.76 7.40
C THR A 101 7.66 -8.99 7.52
N ARG A 102 6.94 -8.04 8.13
CA ARG A 102 5.48 -8.09 8.29
C ARG A 102 4.74 -8.14 6.94
N LEU A 103 5.13 -7.26 6.01
CA LEU A 103 4.57 -7.24 4.66
C LEU A 103 4.85 -8.55 3.89
N GLN A 104 6.05 -9.12 4.03
CA GLN A 104 6.38 -10.41 3.42
C GLN A 104 5.58 -11.57 4.03
N ALA A 105 5.22 -11.47 5.31
CA ALA A 105 4.41 -12.46 6.03
C ALA A 105 2.90 -12.28 5.80
N GLY A 106 2.47 -11.25 5.05
CA GLY A 106 1.04 -10.94 4.87
C GLY A 106 0.38 -10.34 6.11
N ASP A 107 1.16 -9.82 7.05
CA ASP A 107 0.72 -9.20 8.31
C ASP A 107 0.93 -7.67 8.24
N ALA A 108 0.31 -7.01 7.25
CA ALA A 108 0.45 -5.57 7.09
C ALA A 108 -0.31 -4.81 8.20
N PRO A 109 0.27 -3.75 8.81
CA PRO A 109 -0.50 -2.85 9.65
C PRO A 109 -1.50 -2.04 8.80
N ASP A 110 -2.55 -1.50 9.43
CA ASP A 110 -3.58 -0.71 8.72
C ASP A 110 -3.00 0.60 8.15
N SER A 111 -2.02 1.18 8.84
CA SER A 111 -1.24 2.33 8.39
C SER A 111 0.19 2.25 8.87
N TRP A 112 1.13 2.79 8.08
CA TRP A 112 2.53 2.86 8.47
C TRP A 112 3.23 4.13 7.99
N GLN A 113 4.22 4.57 8.76
CA GLN A 113 5.18 5.60 8.35
C GLN A 113 6.15 5.03 7.31
N GLY A 114 6.34 5.74 6.19
CA GLY A 114 7.20 5.34 5.05
C GLY A 114 8.51 6.11 4.96
#